data_AF-A0A845DMQ3-F1
#
_entry.id   AF-A0A845DMQ3-F1
#
_cell.length_a   1.000
_cell.length_b   1.000
_cell.length_c   1.000
_cell.angle_alpha   90.00
_cell.angle_beta   90.00
_cell.angle_gamma   90.00
#
_symmetry.space_group_name_H-M   'P 1'
#
loop_
_entity.id
_entity.type
_entity.pdbx_description
1 polymer ?
#
loop_
_entity_poly.entity_id
_entity_poly.type
_entity_poly.pdbx_seq_one_letter_code
_entity_poly.pdbx_strand_id
1 'polypeptide(L)'
;DYVIEAIRHFGGRGRIIYVHFRDVQGTVPNFNECFINEGNVDPFDVMKTLKEVGFTGFMITDHVPAMVEDSDWGHRGRAYAIGYMTAMLEMVNRLAA
;
A
#
# COMPACT_ATOMS: atom_id res chain seq x y z
N ASP A 1 13.69 -6.77 -0.43
CA ASP A 1 12.64 -5.99 0.24
C ASP A 1 11.64 -6.98 0.80
N TYR A 2 11.57 -7.09 2.13
CA TYR A 2 10.84 -8.16 2.81
C TYR A 2 9.34 -8.20 2.46
N VAL A 3 8.74 -7.05 2.14
CA VAL A 3 7.32 -6.99 1.76
C VAL A 3 7.11 -7.60 0.37
N ILE A 4 7.94 -7.23 -0.61
CA ILE A 4 7.88 -7.76 -1.98
C ILE A 4 8.12 -9.28 -1.97
N GLU A 5 9.09 -9.74 -1.20
CA GLU A 5 9.38 -11.18 -1.04
C GLU A 5 8.20 -11.93 -0.42
N ALA A 6 7.56 -11.38 0.62
CA ALA A 6 6.36 -11.94 1.22
C ALA A 6 5.19 -12.01 0.23
N ILE A 7 5.00 -10.96 -0.58
CA ILE A 7 3.95 -10.94 -1.62
C ILE A 7 4.19 -12.05 -2.64
N ARG A 8 5.42 -12.19 -3.16
CA ARG A 8 5.76 -13.28 -4.09
C ARG A 8 5.53 -14.66 -3.46
N HIS A 9 5.91 -14.82 -2.19
CA HIS A 9 5.75 -16.08 -1.49
C HIS A 9 4.28 -16.45 -1.29
N PHE A 10 3.49 -15.61 -0.64
CA PHE A 10 2.10 -15.94 -0.29
C PHE A 10 1.16 -15.74 -1.48
N GLY A 11 1.37 -14.71 -2.28
CA GLY A 11 0.56 -14.39 -3.45
C GLY A 11 0.69 -15.44 -4.55
N GLY A 12 1.90 -15.91 -4.84
CA GLY A 12 2.13 -17.00 -5.81
C GLY A 12 1.49 -18.34 -5.41
N ARG A 13 0.97 -18.43 -4.19
CA ARG A 13 0.22 -19.59 -3.65
C ARG A 13 -1.27 -19.31 -3.47
N GLY A 14 -1.77 -18.14 -3.90
CA GLY A 14 -3.16 -17.72 -3.68
C GLY A 14 -3.52 -17.54 -2.21
N ARG A 15 -2.56 -17.17 -1.35
CA ARG A 15 -2.75 -17.05 0.11
C ARG A 15 -2.88 -15.62 0.62
N ILE A 16 -2.92 -14.64 -0.27
CA ILE A 16 -3.24 -13.24 0.07
C ILE A 16 -4.72 -13.01 -0.27
N ILE A 17 -5.51 -12.68 0.73
CA ILE A 17 -6.96 -12.49 0.60
C ILE A 17 -7.32 -10.99 0.62
N TYR A 18 -6.54 -10.21 1.39
CA TYR A 18 -6.82 -8.82 1.71
C TYR A 18 -5.52 -8.08 2.05
N VAL A 19 -5.42 -6.79 1.68
CA VAL A 19 -4.23 -5.96 1.88
C VAL A 19 -4.59 -4.64 2.58
N HIS A 20 -3.91 -4.37 3.69
CA HIS A 20 -3.81 -3.04 4.30
C HIS A 20 -2.66 -2.30 3.62
N PHE A 21 -2.97 -1.22 2.91
CA PHE A 21 -2.01 -0.53 2.07
C PHE A 21 -1.61 0.80 2.73
N ARG A 22 -0.53 0.73 3.50
CA ARG A 22 0.13 1.86 4.16
C ARG A 22 1.64 1.62 4.15
N ASP A 23 2.38 2.62 4.59
CA ASP A 23 3.82 2.52 4.75
C ASP A 23 4.26 2.99 6.15
N VAL A 24 5.51 2.67 6.48
CA VAL A 24 6.19 3.07 7.72
C VAL A 24 7.64 3.41 7.44
N GLN A 25 8.21 4.27 8.26
CA GLN A 25 9.64 4.54 8.29
C GLN A 25 10.30 3.80 9.45
N GLY A 26 11.28 2.94 9.14
CA GLY A 26 11.96 2.12 10.14
C GLY A 26 11.32 0.75 10.34
N THR A 27 11.82 -0.02 11.31
CA THR A 27 11.40 -1.42 11.52
C THR A 27 11.26 -1.72 13.00
N VAL A 28 10.57 -2.81 13.35
CA VAL A 28 10.41 -3.23 14.75
C VAL A 28 11.79 -3.30 15.44
N PRO A 29 11.93 -2.74 16.66
CA PRO A 29 10.87 -2.18 17.51
C PRO A 29 10.59 -0.68 17.34
N ASN A 30 11.32 0.03 16.47
CA ASN A 30 11.22 1.48 16.33
C ASN A 30 10.88 1.87 14.89
N PHE A 31 9.61 2.18 14.66
CA PHE A 31 9.10 2.68 13.39
C PHE A 31 8.09 3.80 13.61
N ASN A 32 7.94 4.67 12.61
CA ASN A 32 6.90 5.69 12.56
C ASN A 32 5.96 5.43 11.39
N GLU A 33 4.68 5.70 11.59
CA GLU A 33 3.73 5.74 10.49
C GLU A 33 3.91 7.05 9.71
N CYS A 34 3.81 6.98 8.39
CA CYS A 34 4.09 8.09 7.48
C CYS A 34 3.05 8.17 6.36
N PHE A 35 3.18 9.14 5.47
CA PHE A 35 2.43 9.12 4.22
C PHE A 35 2.82 7.90 3.37
N ILE A 36 1.89 7.46 2.54
CA ILE A 36 1.99 6.24 1.73
C ILE A 36 3.23 6.18 0.84
N ASN A 37 3.83 7.32 0.50
CA ASN A 37 4.96 7.45 -0.43
C ASN A 37 6.27 7.92 0.24
N GLU A 38 6.36 7.83 1.58
CA GLU A 38 7.49 8.34 2.35
C GLU A 38 8.21 7.26 3.18
N GLY A 39 7.74 6.00 3.14
CA GLY A 39 8.25 4.97 4.02
C GLY A 39 9.29 4.05 3.38
N ASN A 40 9.27 2.80 3.81
CA ASN A 40 10.33 1.83 3.53
C ASN A 40 10.24 1.21 2.14
N VAL A 41 9.05 1.19 1.54
CA VAL A 41 8.76 0.38 0.35
C VAL A 41 8.11 1.24 -0.72
N ASP A 42 8.54 1.11 -1.97
CA ASP A 42 7.86 1.76 -3.09
C ASP A 42 6.45 1.16 -3.29
N PRO A 43 5.36 1.94 -3.09
CA PRO A 43 4.01 1.42 -3.25
C PRO A 43 3.71 0.97 -4.68
N PHE A 44 4.38 1.55 -5.68
CA PHE A 44 4.26 1.10 -7.06
C PHE A 44 4.75 -0.36 -7.20
N ASP A 45 5.91 -0.68 -6.63
CA ASP A 45 6.47 -2.03 -6.67
C ASP A 45 5.60 -3.03 -5.92
N VAL A 46 4.98 -2.63 -4.80
CA VAL A 46 4.01 -3.46 -4.06
C VAL A 46 2.82 -3.79 -4.95
N MET A 47 2.19 -2.79 -5.54
CA MET A 47 0.99 -2.98 -6.34
C MET A 47 1.27 -3.75 -7.63
N LYS A 48 2.40 -3.48 -8.28
CA LYS A 48 2.89 -4.24 -9.43
C LYS A 48 3.09 -5.71 -9.07
N THR A 49 3.77 -5.98 -7.94
CA THR A 49 4.02 -7.36 -7.49
C THR A 49 2.72 -8.09 -7.15
N LEU A 50 1.76 -7.42 -6.51
CA LEU A 50 0.43 -7.99 -6.26
C LEU A 50 -0.28 -8.39 -7.56
N LYS A 51 -0.20 -7.57 -8.61
CA LYS A 51 -0.74 -7.91 -9.93
C LYS A 51 -0.01 -9.10 -10.57
N GLU A 52 1.32 -9.12 -10.50
CA GLU A 52 2.14 -10.21 -11.05
C GLU A 52 1.79 -11.58 -10.44
N VAL A 53 1.45 -11.61 -9.16
CA VAL A 53 1.06 -12.85 -8.46
C VAL A 53 -0.44 -13.19 -8.62
N GLY A 54 -1.19 -12.43 -9.42
CA GLY A 54 -2.59 -12.70 -9.69
C GLY A 54 -3.53 -12.38 -8.52
N PHE A 55 -3.17 -11.44 -7.65
CA PHE A 55 -4.04 -11.02 -6.55
C PHE A 55 -5.30 -10.31 -7.09
N THR A 56 -6.48 -10.78 -6.68
CA THR A 56 -7.79 -10.22 -7.06
C THR A 56 -8.68 -9.88 -5.85
N GLY A 57 -8.09 -9.84 -4.66
CA GLY A 57 -8.80 -9.45 -3.43
C GLY A 57 -9.00 -7.94 -3.35
N PHE A 58 -9.58 -7.48 -2.23
CA PHE A 58 -9.74 -6.06 -1.97
C PHE A 58 -8.52 -5.48 -1.25
N MET A 59 -8.36 -4.17 -1.33
CA MET A 59 -7.29 -3.41 -0.73
C MET A 59 -7.89 -2.16 -0.08
N ILE A 60 -7.44 -1.81 1.12
CA ILE A 60 -7.86 -0.59 1.81
C ILE A 60 -6.67 0.32 2.07
N THR A 61 -6.96 1.61 2.27
CA THR A 61 -6.06 2.45 3.06
C THR A 61 -6.11 2.01 4.51
N ASP A 62 -4.98 2.12 5.21
CA ASP A 62 -4.91 1.78 6.63
C ASP A 62 -4.70 3.04 7.47
N HIS A 63 -3.60 3.17 8.19
CA HIS A 63 -3.30 4.36 8.98
C HIS A 63 -2.74 5.48 8.10
N VAL A 64 -3.03 6.73 8.49
CA VAL A 64 -2.58 7.94 7.81
C VAL A 64 -2.16 8.99 8.84
N PRO A 65 -1.20 9.88 8.53
CA PRO A 65 -0.80 10.95 9.43
C PRO A 65 -1.98 11.87 9.82
N ALA A 66 -1.92 12.44 11.02
CA ALA A 66 -2.84 13.49 11.43
C ALA A 66 -2.60 14.76 10.60
N MET A 67 -3.67 15.30 10.02
CA MET A 67 -3.61 16.45 9.12
C MET A 67 -4.30 17.66 9.73
N VAL A 68 -3.78 18.85 9.42
CA VAL A 68 -4.38 20.13 9.83
C VAL A 68 -5.81 20.21 9.26
N GLU A 69 -6.76 20.54 10.13
CA GLU A 69 -8.20 20.64 9.84
C GLU A 69 -8.80 19.35 9.25
N ASP A 70 -8.24 18.19 9.57
CA ASP A 70 -8.87 16.92 9.28
C ASP A 70 -9.83 16.51 10.41
N SER A 71 -10.75 15.61 10.09
CA SER A 71 -11.58 14.96 11.09
C SER A 71 -10.76 14.04 11.99
N ASP A 72 -11.30 13.67 13.15
CA ASP A 72 -10.71 12.66 14.04
C ASP A 72 -10.47 11.30 13.36
N TRP A 73 -11.19 10.99 12.28
CA TRP A 73 -11.01 9.77 11.49
C TRP A 73 -9.92 9.86 10.40
N GLY A 74 -9.36 11.05 10.16
CA GLY A 74 -8.33 11.27 9.14
C GLY A 74 -8.85 11.22 7.69
N HIS A 75 -10.06 11.72 7.42
CA HIS A 75 -10.66 11.68 6.08
C HIS A 75 -9.79 12.32 4.98
N ARG A 76 -9.11 13.44 5.24
CA ARG A 76 -8.22 14.09 4.26
C ARG A 76 -6.99 13.23 3.99
N GLY A 77 -6.34 12.70 5.04
CA GLY A 77 -5.21 11.78 4.91
C GLY A 77 -5.58 10.51 4.13
N ARG A 78 -6.75 9.93 4.43
CA ARG A 78 -7.28 8.76 3.72
C ARG A 78 -7.62 9.08 2.26
N ALA A 79 -8.22 10.24 2.00
CA ALA A 79 -8.52 10.67 0.62
C ALA A 79 -7.24 10.80 -0.21
N TYR A 80 -6.17 11.37 0.36
CA TYR A 80 -4.85 11.42 -0.27
C TYR A 80 -4.32 10.01 -0.60
N ALA A 81 -4.32 9.11 0.39
CA ALA A 81 -3.84 7.75 0.19
C ALA A 81 -4.67 6.96 -0.84
N ILE A 82 -6.01 7.06 -0.83
CA ILE A 82 -6.90 6.44 -1.83
C ILE A 82 -6.60 6.99 -3.22
N GLY A 83 -6.42 8.31 -3.36
CA GLY A 83 -6.05 8.94 -4.63
C GLY A 83 -4.73 8.41 -5.17
N TYR A 84 -3.72 8.31 -4.31
CA TYR A 84 -2.42 7.75 -4.65
C TYR A 84 -2.52 6.27 -5.09
N MET A 85 -3.25 5.44 -4.33
CA MET A 85 -3.50 4.03 -4.68
C MET A 85 -4.21 3.88 -6.03
N THR A 86 -5.20 4.73 -6.30
CA THR A 86 -5.95 4.72 -7.57
C THR A 86 -5.02 5.01 -8.74
N ALA A 87 -4.16 6.02 -8.61
CA ALA A 87 -3.18 6.37 -9.63
C ALA A 87 -2.18 5.22 -9.88
N MET A 88 -1.68 4.57 -8.82
CA MET A 88 -0.79 3.41 -8.97
C MET A 88 -1.48 2.25 -9.69
N LEU A 89 -2.76 1.98 -9.38
CA LEU A 89 -3.52 0.92 -10.02
C LEU A 89 -3.68 1.18 -11.52
N GLU A 90 -4.02 2.42 -11.88
CA GLU A 90 -4.08 2.84 -13.28
C GLU A 90 -2.74 2.64 -13.99
N MET A 91 -1.64 3.08 -13.38
CA MET A 91 -0.30 2.96 -13.95
C MET A 91 0.11 1.50 -14.14
N VAL A 92 -0.08 0.67 -13.13
CA VAL A 92 0.21 -0.78 -13.17
C VAL A 92 -0.63 -1.48 -14.25
N ASN A 93 -1.89 -1.06 -14.43
CA ASN A 93 -2.74 -1.60 -15.48
C ASN A 93 -2.30 -1.17 -16.90
N ARG A 94 -1.81 0.06 -17.06
CA ARG A 94 -1.31 0.57 -18.36
C ARG A 94 -0.02 -0.11 -18.80
N LEU A 95 0.86 -0.47 -17.86
CA LEU A 95 2.14 -1.13 -18.16
C LEU A 95 2.00 -2.61 -18.48
N ALA A 96 0.87 -3.22 -18.14
CA ALA A 96 0.57 -4.62 -18.42
C ALA A 96 -0.26 -4.82 -19.70
N ALA A 97 -0.65 -3.72 -20.37
CA ALA A 97 -1.29 -3.71 -21.68
C ALA A 97 -0.24 -3.60 -22.78
#